data_AF-A0A1B7NNW1-F1
#
_entry.id   AF-A0A1B7NNW1-F1
#
_cell.length_a   1.000
_cell.length_b   1.000
_cell.length_c   1.000
_cell.angle_alpha   90.00
_cell.angle_beta   90.00
_cell.angle_gamma   90.00
#
_symmetry.space_group_name_H-M   'P 1'
#
loop_
_entity.id
_entity.type
_entity.pdbx_description
1 polymer ?
#
loop_
_entity_poly.entity_id
_entity_poly.type
_entity_poly.pdbx_seq_one_letter_code
_entity_poly.pdbx_strand_id
1 'polypeptide(L)'
;MCWLLEQQIVGHLKSLPAEDWRALRNHISTTDEETLDLLERLFDFDPEMRYSASQALEHAYVSFYHDSADEPTSERTWSVADLEYAEWPINDWKTLILSEIVDHHELKIGYQRTTKC
;
A
#
# COMPACT_ATOMS: atom_id res chain seq x y z
N MET A 1 -18.49 -18.84 -5.24
CA MET A 1 -18.66 -18.69 -3.77
C MET A 1 -18.31 -17.28 -3.26
N CYS A 2 -17.44 -16.49 -3.91
CA CYS A 2 -17.08 -15.13 -3.46
C CYS A 2 -18.27 -14.13 -3.41
N TRP A 3 -19.16 -14.17 -4.42
CA TRP A 3 -20.31 -13.26 -4.53
C TRP A 3 -21.36 -13.36 -3.40
N LEU A 4 -21.43 -14.48 -2.68
CA LEU A 4 -22.44 -14.67 -1.63
C LEU A 4 -22.08 -13.96 -0.33
N LEU A 5 -20.77 -13.85 -0.02
CA LEU A 5 -20.27 -13.14 1.16
C LEU A 5 -20.44 -11.62 1.03
N GLU A 6 -20.30 -11.10 -0.19
CA GLU A 6 -20.44 -9.67 -0.48
C GLU A 6 -21.88 -9.17 -0.24
N GLN A 7 -22.87 -9.96 -0.62
CA GLN A 7 -24.30 -9.64 -0.38
C GLN A 7 -24.67 -9.68 1.10
N GLN A 8 -24.03 -10.57 1.89
CA GLN A 8 -24.26 -10.65 3.34
C GLN A 8 -23.71 -9.41 4.07
N ILE A 9 -22.53 -8.91 3.67
CA ILE A 9 -21.93 -7.70 4.25
C ILE A 9 -22.80 -6.48 3.95
N VAL A 10 -23.23 -6.31 2.70
CA VAL A 10 -24.10 -5.18 2.31
C VAL A 10 -25.44 -5.23 3.04
N GLY A 11 -26.03 -6.43 3.17
CA GLY A 11 -27.25 -6.63 3.96
C GLY A 11 -27.06 -6.24 5.43
N HIS A 12 -25.93 -6.62 6.02
CA HIS A 12 -25.59 -6.25 7.40
C HIS A 12 -25.40 -4.73 7.55
N LEU A 13 -24.64 -4.09 6.67
CA LEU A 13 -24.42 -2.63 6.70
C LEU A 13 -25.74 -1.84 6.63
N LYS A 14 -26.70 -2.29 5.81
CA LYS A 14 -28.04 -1.67 5.72
C LYS A 14 -28.91 -1.88 6.98
N SER A 15 -28.62 -2.91 7.77
CA SER A 15 -29.36 -3.21 9.00
C SER A 15 -28.85 -2.43 10.21
N LEU A 16 -27.66 -1.82 10.12
CA LEU A 16 -27.11 -1.00 11.19
C LEU A 16 -27.94 0.26 11.38
N PRO A 17 -28.12 0.74 12.63
CA PRO A 17 -28.71 2.04 12.87
C PRO A 17 -27.86 3.12 12.20
N ALA A 18 -28.51 4.16 11.67
CA ALA A 18 -27.79 5.31 11.14
C ALA A 18 -27.05 6.01 12.29
N GLU A 19 -25.73 6.09 12.19
CA GLU A 19 -24.90 6.91 13.08
C GLU A 19 -24.48 8.19 12.37
N ASP A 20 -24.48 9.29 13.11
CA ASP A 20 -23.97 10.56 12.62
C ASP A 20 -22.45 10.53 12.55
N TRP A 21 -21.90 11.14 11.49
CA TRP A 21 -20.46 11.35 11.35
C TRP A 21 -19.92 12.14 12.55
N ARG A 22 -18.87 11.60 13.16
CA ARG A 22 -18.11 12.29 14.20
C ARG A 22 -16.73 12.61 13.66
N ALA A 23 -16.38 13.89 13.65
CA ALA A 23 -15.04 14.32 13.27
C ALA A 23 -13.98 13.61 14.12
N LEU A 24 -12.85 13.24 13.51
CA LEU A 24 -11.78 12.53 14.22
C LEU A 24 -11.26 13.37 15.39
N ARG A 25 -11.27 14.69 15.27
CA ARG A 25 -10.94 15.64 16.35
C ARG A 25 -11.68 15.39 17.67
N ASN A 26 -12.87 14.79 17.64
CA ASN A 26 -13.65 14.47 18.84
C ASN A 26 -13.24 13.13 19.49
N HIS A 27 -12.48 12.31 18.79
CA HIS A 27 -12.02 10.99 19.23
C HIS A 27 -10.57 10.99 19.68
N ILE A 28 -9.73 11.82 19.06
CA ILE A 28 -8.31 11.95 19.37
C ILE A 28 -8.03 13.28 20.05
N SER A 29 -7.43 13.24 21.23
CA SER A 29 -7.16 14.40 22.09
C SER A 29 -5.91 15.19 21.68
N THR A 30 -5.44 15.04 20.45
CA THR A 30 -4.19 15.65 19.99
C THR A 30 -4.38 17.15 19.76
N THR A 31 -3.39 17.96 20.12
CA THR A 31 -3.44 19.43 19.97
C THR A 31 -2.96 19.92 18.61
N ASP A 32 -2.23 19.09 17.86
CA ASP A 32 -1.70 19.46 16.55
C ASP A 32 -2.77 19.35 15.46
N GLU A 33 -3.20 20.49 14.93
CA GLU A 33 -4.25 20.57 13.91
C GLU A 33 -3.78 19.98 12.57
N GLU A 34 -2.49 20.09 12.25
CA GLU A 34 -1.90 19.59 11.00
C GLU A 34 -1.86 18.06 10.96
N THR A 35 -1.51 17.40 12.07
CA THR A 35 -1.63 15.93 12.19
C THR A 35 -3.06 15.48 11.98
N LEU A 36 -4.03 16.19 12.59
CA LEU A 36 -5.44 15.83 12.53
C LEU A 36 -6.00 15.96 11.11
N ASP A 37 -5.64 17.03 10.38
CA ASP A 37 -6.06 17.21 8.99
C ASP A 37 -5.53 16.08 8.10
N LEU A 38 -4.24 15.77 8.20
CA LEU A 38 -3.65 14.67 7.43
C LEU A 38 -4.34 13.32 7.72
N LEU A 39 -4.64 13.03 8.99
CA LEU A 39 -5.33 11.78 9.37
C LEU A 39 -6.75 11.74 8.81
N GLU A 40 -7.49 12.85 8.85
CA GLU A 40 -8.83 12.93 8.27
C GLU A 40 -8.81 12.66 6.76
N ARG A 41 -7.79 13.15 6.05
CA ARG A 41 -7.61 12.90 4.60
C ARG A 41 -7.16 11.47 4.26
N LEU A 42 -6.44 10.81 5.16
CA LEU A 42 -5.97 9.43 4.98
C LEU A 42 -7.03 8.39 5.35
N PHE A 43 -7.93 8.71 6.28
CA PHE A 43 -8.96 7.80 6.79
C PHE A 43 -10.33 8.00 6.14
N ASP A 44 -10.37 8.56 4.93
CA ASP A 44 -11.60 8.56 4.14
C ASP A 44 -11.97 7.12 3.77
N PHE A 45 -13.26 6.80 3.93
CA PHE A 45 -13.82 5.50 3.59
C PHE A 45 -13.82 5.30 2.07
N ASP A 46 -14.10 6.37 1.32
CA ASP A 46 -14.07 6.34 -0.14
C ASP A 46 -12.61 6.36 -0.63
N PRO A 47 -12.13 5.30 -1.32
CA PRO A 47 -10.75 5.25 -1.81
C PRO A 47 -10.45 6.32 -2.86
N GLU A 48 -11.45 6.85 -3.58
CA GLU A 48 -11.23 7.91 -4.58
C GLU A 48 -11.01 9.28 -3.93
N MET A 49 -11.59 9.49 -2.75
CA MET A 49 -11.46 10.74 -1.97
C MET A 49 -10.24 10.72 -1.04
N ARG A 50 -9.73 9.53 -0.72
CA ARG A 50 -8.54 9.33 0.11
C ARG A 50 -7.30 9.88 -0.59
N TYR A 51 -6.46 10.59 0.17
CA TYR A 51 -5.17 11.07 -0.35
C TYR A 51 -4.29 9.93 -0.88
N SER A 52 -3.67 10.17 -2.03
CA SER A 52 -2.59 9.33 -2.51
C SER A 52 -1.35 9.49 -1.62
N ALA A 53 -0.43 8.52 -1.69
CA ALA A 53 0.84 8.61 -0.96
C ALA A 53 1.63 9.88 -1.33
N SER A 54 1.65 10.26 -2.61
CA SER A 54 2.30 11.49 -3.07
C SER A 54 1.66 12.76 -2.49
N GLN A 55 0.33 12.84 -2.46
CA GLN A 55 -0.39 13.98 -1.86
C GLN A 55 -0.15 14.07 -0.35
N ALA A 56 -0.06 12.93 0.34
CA ALA A 56 0.24 12.89 1.76
C ALA A 56 1.67 13.39 2.08
N LEU A 57 2.64 13.14 1.21
CA LEU A 57 4.02 13.60 1.35
C LEU A 57 4.18 15.12 1.17
N GLU A 58 3.28 15.75 0.40
CA GLU A 58 3.23 17.21 0.24
C GLU A 58 2.60 17.95 1.44
N HIS A 59 2.06 17.22 2.43
CA HIS A 59 1.33 17.81 3.55
C HIS A 59 2.25 18.54 4.54
N ALA A 60 1.77 19.66 5.11
CA ALA A 60 2.53 20.52 6.02
C ALA A 60 3.10 19.76 7.23
N TYR A 61 2.34 18.80 7.77
CA TYR A 61 2.79 17.93 8.87
C TYR A 61 4.12 17.19 8.60
N VAL A 62 4.33 16.68 7.37
CA VAL A 62 5.54 15.92 7.01
C VAL A 62 6.59 16.76 6.27
N SER A 63 6.28 18.04 6.01
CA SER A 63 7.15 18.97 5.25
C SER A 63 8.58 19.08 5.75
N PHE A 64 8.80 18.89 7.06
CA PHE A 64 10.15 18.91 7.65
C PHE A 64 11.04 17.76 7.17
N TYR A 65 10.45 16.62 6.80
CA TYR A 65 11.17 15.44 6.33
C TYR A 65 11.09 15.26 4.82
N HIS A 66 10.16 15.93 4.15
CA HIS A 66 9.90 15.74 2.74
C HIS A 66 11.07 16.22 1.86
N ASP A 67 11.62 15.31 1.06
CA ASP A 67 12.61 15.61 0.03
C ASP A 67 12.29 14.90 -1.28
N SER A 68 11.82 15.67 -2.26
CA SER A 68 11.50 15.18 -3.61
C SER A 68 12.67 14.46 -4.32
N ALA A 69 13.92 14.74 -3.94
CA ALA A 69 15.09 14.10 -4.54
C ALA A 69 15.38 12.71 -3.95
N ASP A 70 14.97 12.44 -2.71
CA ASP A 70 15.17 11.17 -2.00
C ASP A 70 13.93 10.26 -2.03
N GLU A 71 12.83 10.73 -2.64
CA GLU A 71 11.55 10.02 -2.75
C GLU A 71 11.20 9.65 -4.21
N PRO A 72 12.00 8.81 -4.91
CA PRO A 72 11.76 8.49 -6.31
C PRO A 72 10.56 7.55 -6.50
N THR A 73 9.82 7.75 -7.59
CA THR A 73 8.83 6.78 -8.07
C THR A 73 9.52 5.65 -8.81
N SER A 74 9.17 4.40 -8.51
CA SER A 74 9.69 3.22 -9.22
C SER A 74 9.30 3.27 -10.70
N GLU A 75 10.27 3.09 -11.59
CA GLU A 75 10.02 2.93 -13.03
C GLU A 75 9.31 1.61 -13.36
N ARG A 76 9.52 0.58 -12.53
CA ARG A 76 8.84 -0.71 -12.68
C ARG A 76 7.53 -0.68 -11.91
N THR A 77 6.44 -0.90 -12.62
CA THR A 77 5.15 -1.21 -12.02
C THR A 77 5.04 -2.72 -11.83
N TRP A 78 4.44 -3.13 -10.72
CA TRP A 78 3.99 -4.51 -10.53
C TRP A 78 2.48 -4.51 -10.75
N SER A 79 1.99 -5.45 -11.54
CA SER A 79 0.57 -5.64 -11.80
C SER A 79 0.06 -6.91 -11.14
N VAL A 80 -1.25 -7.00 -10.96
CA VAL A 80 -1.90 -8.23 -10.49
C VAL A 80 -1.66 -9.38 -11.47
N ALA A 81 -1.41 -9.08 -12.76
CA ALA A 81 -1.02 -10.09 -13.74
C ALA A 81 0.40 -10.64 -13.49
N ASP A 82 1.31 -9.82 -12.96
CA ASP A 82 2.66 -10.27 -12.56
C ASP A 82 2.62 -11.09 -11.26
N LEU A 83 1.61 -10.86 -10.42
CA LEU A 83 1.36 -11.61 -9.18
C LEU A 83 0.57 -12.90 -9.39
N GLU A 84 0.42 -13.34 -10.65
CA GLU A 84 -0.37 -14.48 -11.12
C GLU A 84 -0.72 -15.44 -9.99
N TYR A 85 -1.85 -15.17 -9.32
CA TYR A 85 -2.30 -15.92 -8.14
C TYR A 85 -2.86 -17.26 -8.63
N ALA A 86 -1.96 -18.07 -9.14
CA ALA A 86 -2.25 -19.35 -9.73
C ALA A 86 -2.00 -20.44 -8.69
N GLU A 87 -2.85 -21.46 -8.71
CA GLU A 87 -2.69 -22.64 -7.88
C GLU A 87 -1.60 -23.53 -8.50
N TRP A 88 -0.34 -23.12 -8.36
CA TRP A 88 0.78 -23.93 -8.84
C TRP A 88 1.03 -25.10 -7.87
N PRO A 89 1.33 -26.31 -8.40
CA PRO A 89 1.86 -27.40 -7.61
C PRO A 89 3.10 -26.96 -6.80
N ILE A 90 3.28 -27.55 -5.62
CA ILE A 90 4.38 -27.19 -4.71
C ILE A 90 5.77 -27.30 -5.35
N ASN A 91 5.95 -28.21 -6.32
CA ASN A 91 7.23 -28.39 -7.01
C ASN A 91 7.53 -27.24 -7.97
N ASP A 92 6.51 -26.63 -8.57
CA ASP A 92 6.71 -25.52 -9.49
C ASP A 92 7.02 -24.25 -8.69
N TRP A 93 6.35 -24.04 -7.55
CA TRP A 93 6.73 -22.99 -6.58
C TRP A 93 8.20 -23.14 -6.13
N LYS A 94 8.64 -24.35 -5.78
CA LYS A 94 10.04 -24.60 -5.42
C LYS A 94 11.00 -24.24 -6.55
N THR A 95 10.62 -24.53 -7.79
CA THR A 95 11.44 -24.24 -8.97
C THR A 95 11.51 -22.74 -9.23
N LEU A 96 10.38 -22.03 -9.21
CA LEU A 96 10.31 -20.57 -9.37
C LEU A 96 11.10 -19.82 -8.30
N ILE A 97 10.95 -20.23 -7.03
CA ILE A 97 11.70 -19.62 -5.92
C ILE A 97 13.19 -19.91 -6.07
N LEU A 98 13.56 -21.14 -6.46
CA LEU A 98 14.97 -21.50 -6.65
C LEU A 98 15.59 -20.72 -7.82
N SER A 99 14.88 -20.55 -8.94
CA SER A 99 15.39 -19.77 -10.08
C SER A 99 15.62 -18.32 -9.70
N GLU A 100 14.69 -17.68 -8.98
CA GLU A 100 14.86 -16.29 -8.52
C GLU A 100 16.08 -16.13 -7.60
N ILE A 101 16.32 -17.08 -6.69
CA ILE A 101 17.50 -17.07 -5.81
C ILE A 101 18.79 -17.18 -6.63
N VAL A 102 18.82 -18.08 -7.62
CA VAL A 102 19.98 -18.26 -8.49
C VAL A 102 20.23 -16.99 -9.30
N ASP A 103 19.20 -16.43 -9.95
CA ASP A 103 19.28 -15.22 -10.76
C ASP A 103 19.81 -14.04 -9.93
N HIS A 104 19.30 -13.85 -8.71
CA HIS A 104 19.78 -12.81 -7.80
C HIS A 104 21.25 -13.00 -7.41
N HIS A 105 21.68 -14.24 -7.20
CA HIS A 105 23.08 -14.55 -6.88
C HIS A 105 24.00 -14.32 -8.08
N GLU A 106 23.59 -14.70 -9.28
CA GLU A 106 24.35 -14.48 -10.51
C GLU A 106 24.48 -12.99 -10.83
N LEU A 107 23.41 -12.20 -10.68
CA LEU A 107 23.43 -10.75 -10.82
C LEU A 107 24.38 -10.09 -9.80
N LYS A 108 24.38 -10.56 -8.54
CA LYS A 108 25.34 -10.07 -7.53
C LYS A 108 26.78 -10.43 -7.87
N ILE A 109 27.04 -11.63 -8.38
CA ILE A 109 28.39 -12.03 -8.83
C ILE A 109 28.83 -11.18 -10.02
N GLY A 110 27.93 -10.83 -10.94
CA GLY A 110 28.19 -9.90 -12.05
C GLY A 110 28.52 -8.48 -11.58
N TYR A 111 27.72 -7.91 -10.68
CA TYR A 111 27.93 -6.57 -10.11
C TYR A 111 29.21 -6.46 -9.28
N GLN A 112 29.56 -7.50 -8.49
CA GLN A 112 30.81 -7.53 -7.72
C GLN A 112 32.06 -7.65 -8.59
N ARG A 113 31.93 -8.13 -9.84
CA ARG A 113 33.04 -8.17 -10.81
C ARG A 113 33.27 -6.83 -11.51
N THR A 114 32.23 -6.02 -11.70
CA THR A 114 32.33 -4.72 -12.38
C THR A 114 32.71 -3.56 -11.45
N THR A 115 32.50 -3.72 -10.14
CA THR A 115 32.84 -2.72 -9.11
C THR A 115 34.22 -2.89 -8.49
N LYS A 116 35.01 -3.86 -8.98
CA LYS A 116 36.39 -4.10 -8.55
C LYS A 116 37.38 -3.70 -9.65
N CYS A 117 37.38 -2.42 -9.97
CA CYS A 117 38.45 -1.72 -10.68
C CYS A 117 38.84 -0.50 -9.86
#